data_AF-A0A7S2VVN1-F1
#
_entry.id   AF-A0A7S2VVN1-F1
#
_cell.length_a   1.000
_cell.length_b   1.000
_cell.length_c   1.000
_cell.angle_alpha   90.00
_cell.angle_beta   90.00
_cell.angle_gamma   90.00
#
_symmetry.space_group_name_H-M   'P 1'
#
loop_
_entity.id
_entity.type
_entity.pdbx_description
1 polymer ?
#
loop_
_entity_poly.entity_id
_entity_poly.type
_entity_poly.pdbx_seq_one_letter_code
_entity_poly.pdbx_strand_id
1 'polypeptide(L)'
;AELRQIVQAPTSQSLSGDSKILLWRYRRFLVRDPCALCPLLRSVDWDDPDDVEEVKFLLSVWEPITASEALELLSDTFQHIPLVRTYAVQALKKCSDAQIK
;
A
#
# COMPACT_ATOMS: atom_id res chain seq x y z
N ALA A 1 19.58 0.71 -2.98
CA ALA A 1 19.60 -0.76 -2.79
C ALA A 1 18.60 -1.18 -1.72
N GLU A 2 18.55 -0.47 -0.59
CA GLU A 2 17.74 -0.80 0.58
C GLU A 2 16.20 -0.66 0.40
N LEU A 3 15.71 0.45 -0.18
CA LEU A 3 14.26 0.65 -0.39
C LEU A 3 13.61 -0.47 -1.23
N ARG A 4 14.31 -0.94 -2.26
CA ARG A 4 13.86 -2.04 -3.11
C ARG A 4 13.82 -3.38 -2.36
N GLN A 5 14.77 -3.61 -1.46
CA GLN A 5 14.77 -4.83 -0.63
C GLN A 5 13.61 -4.84 0.34
N ILE A 6 13.26 -3.68 0.91
CA ILE A 6 12.09 -3.54 1.80
C ILE A 6 10.79 -3.80 1.03
N VAL A 7 10.67 -3.24 -0.18
CA VAL A 7 9.47 -3.43 -1.03
C VAL A 7 9.31 -4.89 -1.47
N GLN A 8 10.41 -5.58 -1.77
CA GLN A 8 10.39 -6.98 -2.20
C GLN A 8 10.38 -7.99 -1.05
N ALA A 9 10.47 -7.53 0.20
CA ALA A 9 10.47 -8.42 1.35
C ALA A 9 9.10 -9.09 1.51
N PRO A 10 9.05 -10.37 1.93
CA PRO A 10 7.79 -11.06 2.17
C PRO A 10 6.90 -10.30 3.14
N THR A 11 5.60 -10.27 2.89
CA THR A 11 4.62 -9.59 3.75
C THR A 11 4.53 -10.19 5.15
N SER A 12 4.93 -11.45 5.30
CA SER A 12 5.05 -12.12 6.60
C SER A 12 6.19 -11.58 7.47
N GLN A 13 7.16 -10.88 6.88
CA GLN A 13 8.27 -10.27 7.60
C GLN A 13 7.82 -8.95 8.23
N SER A 14 8.12 -8.77 9.51
CA SER A 14 7.90 -7.51 10.22
C SER A 14 8.82 -6.41 9.70
N LEU A 15 8.27 -5.20 9.53
CA LEU A 15 9.05 -4.03 9.15
C LEU A 15 9.80 -3.48 10.36
N SER A 16 11.12 -3.29 10.25
CA SER A 16 11.90 -2.59 11.26
C SER A 16 11.52 -1.11 11.33
N GLY A 17 11.79 -0.45 12.46
CA GLY A 17 11.54 0.99 12.63
C GLY A 17 12.23 1.82 11.54
N ASP A 18 13.48 1.51 11.23
CA ASP A 18 14.24 2.17 10.16
C ASP A 18 13.60 1.97 8.77
N SER A 19 13.07 0.77 8.49
CA SER A 19 12.37 0.48 7.24
C SER A 19 11.11 1.31 7.11
N LYS A 20 10.33 1.43 8.20
CA LYS A 20 9.12 2.26 8.23
C LYS A 20 9.45 3.74 7.97
N ILE A 21 10.46 4.26 8.65
CA ILE A 21 10.93 5.65 8.46
C ILE A 21 11.37 5.88 7.01
N LEU A 22 12.08 4.91 6.42
CA LEU A 22 12.55 5.02 5.03
C LEU A 22 11.38 5.03 4.03
N LEU A 23 10.41 4.13 4.20
CA LEU A 23 9.18 4.12 3.39
C LEU A 23 8.44 5.45 3.49
N TRP A 24 8.26 5.97 4.71
CA TRP A 24 7.56 7.23 4.93
C TRP A 24 8.31 8.43 4.35
N ARG A 25 9.65 8.44 4.43
CA ARG A 25 10.50 9.47 3.81
C ARG A 25 10.33 9.51 2.30
N TYR A 26 10.22 8.36 1.64
CA TYR A 26 10.11 8.26 0.18
C TYR A 26 8.67 8.06 -0.32
N ARG A 27 7.64 8.19 0.52
CA ARG A 27 6.23 7.92 0.20
C ARG A 27 5.74 8.53 -1.11
N ARG A 28 6.13 9.78 -1.40
CA ARG A 28 5.75 10.51 -2.63
C ARG A 28 6.44 9.97 -3.89
N PHE A 29 7.60 9.35 -3.75
CA PHE A 29 8.28 8.68 -4.85
C PHE A 29 7.69 7.28 -5.08
N LEU A 30 7.27 6.61 -4.00
CA LEU A 30 6.72 5.26 -4.02
C LEU A 30 5.34 5.15 -4.68
N VAL A 31 4.59 6.26 -4.82
CA VAL A 31 3.30 6.26 -5.53
C VAL A 31 3.37 5.71 -6.96
N ARG A 32 4.57 5.70 -7.56
CA ARG A 32 4.83 5.17 -8.91
C ARG A 32 5.12 3.68 -8.95
N ASP A 33 5.24 3.04 -7.79
CA ASP A 33 5.58 1.63 -7.64
C ASP A 33 4.38 0.91 -6.98
N PRO A 34 3.56 0.19 -7.77
CA PRO A 34 2.44 -0.58 -7.25
C PRO A 34 2.79 -1.51 -6.10
N CYS A 35 3.96 -2.17 -6.17
CA CYS A 35 4.40 -3.14 -5.17
C CYS A 35 4.81 -2.47 -3.85
N ALA A 36 5.08 -1.17 -3.85
CA ALA A 36 5.44 -0.44 -2.64
C ALA A 36 4.22 -0.06 -1.77
N LEU A 37 2.99 -0.24 -2.28
CA LEU A 37 1.79 0.21 -1.57
C LEU A 37 1.58 -0.58 -0.27
N CYS A 38 1.60 -1.90 -0.32
CA CYS A 38 1.42 -2.74 0.87
C CYS A 38 2.44 -2.43 1.98
N PRO A 39 3.77 -2.46 1.73
CA PRO A 39 4.75 -2.15 2.77
C PRO A 39 4.62 -0.72 3.28
N LEU A 40 4.27 0.24 2.41
CA LEU A 40 3.99 1.61 2.84
C LEU A 40 2.81 1.66 3.80
N LEU A 41 1.67 1.03 3.49
CA LEU A 41 0.50 1.00 4.36
C LEU A 41 0.75 0.28 5.69
N ARG A 42 1.64 -0.71 5.73
CA ARG A 42 2.11 -1.37 6.98
C ARG A 42 3.04 -0.48 7.81
N SER A 43 3.60 0.59 7.23
CA SER A 43 4.46 1.54 7.94
C SER A 43 3.72 2.70 8.59
N VAL A 44 2.45 2.93 8.20
CA VAL A 44 1.59 4.01 8.68
C VAL A 44 1.23 3.83 10.15
N ASP A 45 1.22 4.93 10.90
CA ASP A 45 0.54 5.00 12.19
C ASP A 45 -0.94 5.34 11.97
N TRP A 46 -1.83 4.35 12.12
CA TRP A 46 -3.26 4.51 11.86
C TRP A 46 -4.01 5.20 13.00
N ASP A 47 -3.36 5.42 14.14
CA ASP A 47 -3.90 6.18 15.26
C ASP A 47 -3.61 7.69 15.12
N ASP A 48 -2.68 8.09 14.24
CA ASP A 48 -2.39 9.48 13.92
C ASP A 48 -3.27 9.98 12.76
N PRO A 49 -4.20 10.92 13.00
CA PRO A 49 -5.09 11.43 11.96
C PRO A 49 -4.35 12.13 10.80
N ASP A 50 -3.19 12.75 11.06
CA ASP A 50 -2.42 13.44 10.02
C ASP A 50 -1.80 12.44 9.03
N ASP A 51 -1.28 11.32 9.55
CA ASP A 51 -0.78 10.22 8.72
C ASP A 51 -1.92 9.58 7.91
N VAL A 52 -3.11 9.41 8.50
CA VAL A 52 -4.29 8.88 7.80
C VAL A 52 -4.74 9.81 6.66
N GLU A 53 -4.72 11.13 6.85
CA GLU A 53 -5.02 12.09 5.79
C GLU A 53 -3.98 12.07 4.66
N GLU A 54 -2.68 11.98 4.99
CA GLU A 54 -1.63 11.83 3.97
C GLU A 54 -1.83 10.52 3.17
N VAL A 55 -2.19 9.41 3.82
CA VAL A 55 -2.50 8.15 3.13
C VAL A 55 -3.67 8.31 2.17
N LYS A 56 -4.76 8.98 2.58
CA LYS A 56 -5.91 9.23 1.68
C LYS A 56 -5.47 9.96 0.42
N PHE A 57 -4.62 10.97 0.56
CA PHE A 57 -4.05 11.68 -0.57
C PHE A 57 -3.18 10.74 -1.44
N LEU A 58 -2.27 9.99 -0.83
CA LEU A 58 -1.38 9.07 -1.55
C LEU A 58 -2.17 8.01 -2.34
N LEU A 59 -3.21 7.42 -1.76
CA LEU A 59 -4.07 6.45 -2.44
C LEU A 59 -4.79 7.04 -3.66
N SER A 60 -5.11 8.33 -3.65
CA SER A 60 -5.77 9.00 -4.78
C SER A 60 -4.85 9.20 -5.99
N VAL A 61 -3.53 9.25 -5.76
CA VAL A 61 -2.50 9.48 -6.79
C VAL A 61 -1.62 8.25 -7.04
N TRP A 62 -1.90 7.13 -6.38
CA TRP A 62 -1.13 5.89 -6.53
C TRP A 62 -1.34 5.30 -7.92
N GLU A 63 -0.27 4.83 -8.55
CA GLU A 63 -0.34 4.09 -9.81
C GLU A 63 -1.26 2.86 -9.66
N PRO A 64 -1.99 2.47 -10.71
CA PRO A 64 -2.90 1.33 -10.63
C PRO A 64 -2.17 0.07 -10.14
N ILE A 65 -2.70 -0.52 -9.07
CA ILE A 65 -2.16 -1.78 -8.53
C ILE A 65 -2.67 -2.99 -9.30
N THR A 66 -1.92 -4.09 -9.21
CA THR A 66 -2.32 -5.36 -9.83
C THR A 66 -3.41 -6.06 -9.00
N ALA A 67 -4.08 -7.05 -9.59
CA ALA A 67 -5.02 -7.88 -8.86
C ALA A 67 -4.38 -8.59 -7.66
N SER A 68 -3.11 -9.01 -7.77
CA SER A 68 -2.38 -9.66 -6.68
C SER A 68 -2.18 -8.72 -5.49
N GLU A 69 -1.70 -7.51 -5.75
CA GLU A 69 -1.52 -6.47 -4.73
C GLU A 69 -2.86 -6.11 -4.06
N ALA A 70 -3.93 -5.99 -4.85
CA ALA A 70 -5.25 -5.66 -4.32
C ALA A 70 -5.81 -6.78 -3.43
N LEU A 71 -5.55 -8.05 -3.75
CA LEU A 71 -5.91 -9.17 -2.89
C LEU A 71 -5.12 -9.16 -1.57
N GLU A 72 -3.85 -8.77 -1.60
CA GLU A 72 -3.03 -8.61 -0.40
C GLU A 72 -3.57 -7.53 0.54
N LEU A 73 -4.05 -6.41 -0.01
CA LEU A 73 -4.73 -5.36 0.76
C LEU A 73 -6.07 -5.80 1.38
N LEU A 74 -6.63 -6.93 0.93
CA LEU A 74 -7.85 -7.52 1.51
C LEU A 74 -7.57 -8.57 2.58
N SER A 75 -6.30 -8.94 2.79
CA SER A 75 -5.88 -9.86 3.85
C SER A 75 -6.18 -9.33 5.26
N ASP A 76 -6.03 -10.20 6.25
CA ASP A 76 -6.26 -9.89 7.66
C ASP A 76 -5.39 -8.72 8.17
N THR A 77 -4.28 -8.44 7.48
CA THR A 77 -3.36 -7.33 7.81
C THR A 77 -4.08 -5.98 7.83
N PHE A 78 -5.07 -5.77 6.95
CA PHE A 78 -5.80 -4.51 6.82
C PHE A 78 -7.30 -4.66 7.13
N GLN A 79 -7.69 -5.72 7.84
CA GLN A 79 -9.10 -6.00 8.14
C GLN A 79 -9.79 -4.83 8.85
N HIS A 80 -9.08 -4.16 9.76
CA HIS A 80 -9.62 -3.06 10.58
C HIS A 80 -9.49 -1.68 9.94
N ILE A 81 -9.03 -1.58 8.69
CA ILE A 81 -8.77 -0.31 8.01
C ILE A 81 -9.72 -0.18 6.80
N PRO A 82 -10.92 0.40 6.98
CA PRO A 82 -11.93 0.48 5.92
C PRO A 82 -11.44 1.19 4.66
N LEU A 83 -10.64 2.25 4.82
CA LEU A 83 -10.06 3.03 3.72
C LEU A 83 -9.29 2.14 2.73
N VAL A 84 -8.39 1.30 3.26
CA VAL A 84 -7.55 0.38 2.46
C VAL A 84 -8.41 -0.67 1.78
N ARG A 85 -9.39 -1.23 2.49
CA ARG A 85 -10.31 -2.25 1.92
C ARG A 85 -11.17 -1.68 0.79
N THR A 86 -11.71 -0.47 0.95
CA THR A 86 -12.48 0.20 -0.10
C THR A 86 -11.62 0.44 -1.34
N TYR A 87 -10.39 0.94 -1.16
CA TYR A 87 -9.45 1.12 -2.26
C TYR A 87 -9.14 -0.20 -2.99
N ALA A 88 -8.87 -1.26 -2.24
CA ALA A 88 -8.57 -2.59 -2.79
C ALA A 88 -9.72 -3.15 -3.64
N VAL A 89 -10.96 -3.04 -3.17
CA VAL A 89 -12.16 -3.46 -3.94
C VAL A 89 -12.31 -2.64 -5.22
N GLN A 90 -12.08 -1.33 -5.17
CA GLN A 90 -12.13 -0.48 -6.36
C GLN A 90 -11.02 -0.85 -7.37
N ALA A 91 -9.81 -1.12 -6.90
CA ALA A 91 -8.70 -1.57 -7.73
C ALA A 91 -9.00 -2.92 -8.41
N LEU A 92 -9.59 -3.88 -7.69
CA LEU A 92 -9.99 -5.18 -8.25
C LEU A 92 -11.04 -5.04 -9.35
N LYS A 93 -12.06 -4.19 -9.15
CA LYS A 93 -13.08 -3.92 -10.20
C LYS A 93 -12.42 -3.42 -11.48
N LYS A 94 -11.50 -2.45 -11.36
CA LYS A 94 -10.75 -1.92 -12.51
C LYS A 94 -9.86 -2.96 -13.19
N CYS A 95 -9.22 -3.85 -12.42
CA CYS A 95 -8.42 -4.95 -12.98
C CYS A 95 -9.27 -5.95 -13.76
N SER A 96 -10.45 -6.32 -13.22
CA SER A 96 -11.39 -7.23 -13.88
C SER A 96 -11.90 -6.66 -15.20
N ASP A 97 -12.23 -5.37 -15.23
CA ASP A 97 -12.70 -4.70 -16.45
C ASP A 97 -11.61 -4.61 -17.54
N ALA A 98 -10.33 -4.60 -17.15
CA ALA A 98 -9.19 -4.58 -18.07
C ALA A 98 -8.89 -5.95 -18.72
N GLN A 99 -9.29 -7.06 -18.10
CA GLN A 99 -9.12 -8.40 -18.65
C GLN A 99 -10.19 -8.79 -19.68
N ILE A 100 -11.25 -7.98 -19.82
CA ILE A 100 -12.34 -8.17 -20.79
C ILE A 100 -12.17 -7.14 -21.92
N LYS A 101 -11.06 -7.21 -22.64
CA LYS A 101 -10.85 -6.54 -23.94
C LYS A 101 -9.97 -7.37 -24.84
#